data_AF-A0A085ZA58-F1
#
_entry.id   AF-A0A085ZA58-F1
#
_cell.length_a   1.000
_cell.length_b   1.000
_cell.length_c   1.000
_cell.angle_alpha   90.00
_cell.angle_beta   90.00
_cell.angle_gamma   90.00
#
_symmetry.space_group_name_H-M   'P 1'
#
loop_
_entity.id
_entity.type
_entity.pdbx_description
1 polymer ?
#
loop_
_entity_poly.entity_id
_entity_poly.type
_entity_poly.pdbx_seq_one_letter_code
_entity_poly.pdbx_strand_id
1 'polypeptide(L)'
;MSYNDVNDVISYNAEACIGCNFCTEVCVVDAITVKKSWLEVGGGTGGPLYGPTHIKMFIDPDECIGSGICASVCPTYAIIAHKQDSGTNPPGGTAGGGGGSSSPPDDPNDPDDPCEKTKAATSLATALANESKFKQGLNDVKILDGKEHGVVFGSVNGVFESTAVQHGSAHSVNLQHSYNLPVASLHYHTNNNHPSSVGDIYSLIGAYNDFNSYSTFYITSPNGSVYAIAVTDPSAMSQFLTDYPPSYSINPDGSTAVNFPQPLNDLYHDVAFDYNSNTQVSYEVAMAYMLDTYNVGIALMKMDSSGNFQKLGTNKSTAADGSPKYEQTKCP
;
A
#
# COMPACT_ATOMS: atom_id res chain seq x y z
N MET A 1 13.97 -22.75 4.11
CA MET A 1 13.12 -22.31 2.98
C MET A 1 11.79 -23.02 3.15
N SER A 2 10.72 -22.28 3.44
CA SER A 2 9.37 -22.85 3.67
C SER A 2 8.61 -22.97 2.36
N TYR A 3 7.80 -24.01 2.23
CA TYR A 3 6.82 -24.15 1.15
C TYR A 3 5.46 -23.67 1.68
N ASN A 4 4.69 -23.02 0.82
CA ASN A 4 3.29 -22.67 1.05
C ASN A 4 2.42 -23.77 0.44
N ASP A 5 1.53 -24.33 1.25
CA ASP A 5 0.57 -25.33 0.79
C ASP A 5 -0.57 -24.64 0.03
N VAL A 6 -0.82 -25.08 -1.20
CA VAL A 6 -1.96 -24.65 -2.04
C VAL A 6 -3.19 -25.48 -1.66
N ASN A 7 -2.98 -26.78 -1.49
CA ASN A 7 -3.92 -27.76 -0.99
C ASN A 7 -3.11 -28.94 -0.41
N ASP A 8 -3.78 -30.00 0.02
CA ASP A 8 -3.13 -31.20 0.57
C ASP A 8 -2.19 -31.93 -0.42
N VAL A 9 -2.18 -31.52 -1.69
CA VAL A 9 -1.49 -32.19 -2.80
C VAL A 9 -0.38 -31.33 -3.40
N ILE A 10 -0.44 -30.01 -3.34
CA ILE A 10 0.51 -29.11 -3.98
C ILE A 10 1.02 -28.10 -2.96
N SER A 11 2.35 -27.95 -2.90
CA SER A 11 2.99 -26.84 -2.20
C SER A 11 4.00 -26.15 -3.10
N TYR A 12 4.27 -24.88 -2.85
CA TYR A 12 5.24 -24.12 -3.63
C TYR A 12 6.11 -23.20 -2.78
N ASN A 13 7.33 -22.93 -3.28
CA ASN A 13 8.26 -21.97 -2.71
C ASN A 13 8.54 -20.88 -3.74
N ALA A 14 7.99 -19.69 -3.50
CA ALA A 14 8.18 -18.54 -4.39
C ALA A 14 9.65 -18.10 -4.49
N GLU A 15 10.46 -18.26 -3.43
CA GLU A 15 11.87 -17.88 -3.42
C GLU A 15 12.74 -18.80 -4.28
N ALA A 16 12.33 -20.06 -4.44
CA ALA A 16 12.99 -21.01 -5.34
C ALA A 16 12.56 -20.83 -6.81
N CYS A 17 11.57 -19.98 -7.08
CA CYS A 17 11.05 -19.77 -8.43
C CYS A 17 11.97 -18.86 -9.25
N ILE A 18 12.43 -19.37 -10.39
CA ILE A 18 13.26 -18.63 -11.34
C ILE A 18 12.49 -18.08 -12.54
N GLY A 19 11.16 -18.23 -12.54
CA GLY A 19 10.26 -17.60 -13.51
C GLY A 19 10.44 -18.07 -14.94
N CYS A 20 10.70 -19.36 -15.11
CA CYS A 20 10.87 -20.03 -16.39
C CYS A 20 9.54 -20.35 -17.12
N ASN A 21 8.39 -20.17 -16.45
CA ASN A 21 7.04 -20.38 -16.99
C ASN A 21 6.69 -21.81 -17.44
N PHE A 22 7.53 -22.83 -17.24
CA PHE A 22 7.16 -24.20 -17.60
C PHE A 22 5.91 -24.71 -16.87
N CYS A 23 5.71 -24.30 -15.61
CA CYS A 23 4.53 -24.67 -14.83
C CYS A 23 3.23 -24.07 -15.38
N THR A 24 3.27 -22.85 -15.95
CA THR A 24 2.09 -22.20 -16.53
C THR A 24 1.68 -22.89 -17.83
N GLU A 25 2.64 -23.32 -18.66
CA GLU A 25 2.35 -23.98 -19.94
C GLU A 25 1.74 -25.38 -19.80
N VAL A 26 2.00 -26.08 -18.68
CA VAL A 26 1.50 -27.44 -18.45
C VAL A 26 0.29 -27.50 -17.53
N CYS A 27 -0.17 -26.37 -17.00
CA CYS A 27 -1.34 -26.33 -16.14
C CYS A 27 -2.60 -26.52 -16.97
N VAL A 28 -3.27 -27.66 -16.84
CA VAL A 28 -4.46 -28.01 -17.65
C VAL A 28 -5.71 -27.19 -17.34
N VAL A 29 -5.66 -26.35 -16.30
CA VAL A 29 -6.75 -25.49 -15.81
C VAL A 29 -6.30 -24.04 -15.62
N ASP A 30 -5.11 -23.67 -16.13
CA ASP A 30 -4.55 -22.31 -16.05
C ASP A 30 -4.42 -21.70 -14.63
N ALA A 31 -4.47 -22.52 -13.58
CA ALA A 31 -4.40 -22.10 -12.17
C ALA A 31 -3.03 -21.51 -11.73
N ILE A 32 -2.04 -21.37 -12.62
CA ILE A 32 -0.68 -20.92 -12.26
C ILE A 32 -0.34 -19.62 -12.99
N THR A 33 0.06 -18.62 -12.22
CA THR A 33 0.54 -17.33 -12.75
C THR A 33 1.97 -17.08 -12.30
N VAL A 34 2.86 -16.72 -13.21
CA VAL A 34 4.22 -16.23 -12.88
C VAL A 34 4.34 -14.76 -13.30
N LYS A 35 4.48 -13.87 -12.32
CA LYS A 35 4.67 -12.43 -12.51
C LYS A 35 6.10 -12.02 -12.18
N LYS A 36 6.61 -11.02 -12.89
CA LYS A 36 7.84 -10.29 -12.57
C LYS A 36 7.42 -8.96 -11.94
N SER A 37 7.68 -8.71 -10.66
CA SER A 37 7.35 -7.44 -10.00
C SER A 37 8.57 -6.51 -9.87
N TRP A 38 8.27 -5.20 -9.86
CA TRP A 38 9.21 -4.08 -9.74
C TRP A 38 8.77 -3.24 -8.53
N LEU A 39 9.65 -3.05 -7.54
CA LEU A 39 9.35 -2.15 -6.42
C LEU A 39 9.84 -0.73 -6.76
N GLU A 40 8.91 0.17 -7.12
CA GLU A 40 9.14 1.61 -7.11
C GLU A 40 8.55 2.19 -5.81
N VAL A 41 9.41 2.75 -4.96
CA VAL A 41 8.99 3.66 -3.89
C VAL A 41 9.41 5.06 -4.33
N GLY A 42 8.43 5.95 -4.52
CA GLY A 42 8.65 7.30 -5.02
C GLY A 42 8.64 7.33 -6.54
N GLY A 43 7.51 7.78 -7.11
CA GLY A 43 7.32 7.88 -8.55
C GLY A 43 8.43 8.65 -9.25
N GLY A 44 8.99 8.02 -10.28
CA GLY A 44 9.74 8.71 -11.34
C GLY A 44 11.25 8.76 -11.16
N THR A 45 11.92 7.70 -11.62
CA THR A 45 13.13 7.87 -12.46
C THR A 45 13.00 6.97 -13.67
N GLY A 46 12.73 7.56 -14.84
CA GLY A 46 12.61 6.85 -16.11
C GLY A 46 13.88 6.09 -16.49
N GLY A 47 13.90 4.80 -16.19
CA GLY A 47 14.74 3.81 -16.84
C GLY A 47 13.90 2.57 -17.13
N PRO A 48 14.13 1.84 -18.23
CA PRO A 48 13.51 0.54 -18.42
C PRO A 48 13.93 -0.35 -17.25
N LEU A 49 12.96 -0.73 -16.41
CA LEU A 49 12.80 -2.04 -15.81
C LEU A 49 14.08 -2.93 -15.77
N TYR A 50 15.07 -2.61 -14.93
CA TYR A 50 16.26 -3.44 -14.68
C TYR A 50 16.78 -3.34 -13.22
N GLY A 51 15.90 -3.37 -12.23
CA GLY A 51 16.21 -3.86 -10.87
C GLY A 51 16.12 -5.39 -10.75
N PRO A 52 16.61 -6.03 -9.65
CA PRO A 52 16.52 -7.48 -9.48
C PRO A 52 15.05 -7.90 -9.54
N THR A 53 14.72 -8.69 -10.56
CA THR A 53 13.35 -9.13 -10.82
C THR A 53 12.89 -10.03 -9.69
N HIS A 54 11.92 -9.59 -8.88
CA HIS A 54 11.21 -10.50 -7.99
C HIS A 54 10.24 -11.31 -8.84
N ILE A 55 10.54 -12.60 -8.98
CA ILE A 55 9.68 -13.53 -9.71
C ILE A 55 8.69 -14.09 -8.69
N LYS A 56 7.42 -13.72 -8.83
CA LYS A 56 6.34 -14.23 -8.00
C LYS A 56 5.53 -15.25 -8.79
N MET A 57 5.60 -16.51 -8.38
CA MET A 57 4.70 -17.56 -8.81
C MET A 57 3.52 -17.65 -7.84
N PHE A 58 2.32 -17.67 -8.38
CA PHE A 58 1.05 -17.82 -7.67
C PHE A 58 0.33 -19.04 -8.24
N ILE A 59 -0.31 -19.82 -7.36
CA ILE A 59 -1.16 -20.94 -7.74
C ILE A 59 -2.52 -20.69 -7.08
N ASP A 60 -3.57 -20.54 -7.88
CA ASP A 60 -4.94 -20.34 -7.41
C ASP A 60 -5.45 -21.64 -6.76
N PRO A 61 -5.73 -21.64 -5.44
CA PRO A 61 -6.18 -22.86 -4.75
C PRO A 61 -7.58 -23.32 -5.16
N ASP A 62 -8.44 -22.42 -5.63
CA ASP A 62 -9.81 -22.74 -6.05
C ASP A 62 -9.85 -23.35 -7.46
N GLU A 63 -8.92 -22.96 -8.33
CA GLU A 63 -8.76 -23.54 -9.67
C GLU A 63 -7.82 -24.77 -9.68
N CYS A 64 -6.89 -24.87 -8.72
CA CYS A 64 -5.90 -25.94 -8.70
C CYS A 64 -6.51 -27.32 -8.41
N ILE A 65 -6.63 -28.15 -9.46
CA ILE A 65 -7.14 -29.52 -9.34
C ILE A 65 -6.12 -30.54 -8.76
N GLY A 66 -4.94 -30.10 -8.31
CA GLY A 66 -3.94 -30.96 -7.68
C GLY A 66 -3.32 -32.04 -8.60
N SER A 67 -3.24 -31.82 -9.91
CA SER A 67 -2.77 -32.84 -10.87
C SER A 67 -1.27 -33.20 -10.75
N GLY A 68 -0.47 -32.33 -10.15
CA GLY A 68 0.98 -32.54 -9.94
C GLY A 68 1.87 -32.39 -11.18
N ILE A 69 1.32 -32.13 -12.37
CA ILE A 69 2.09 -32.02 -13.62
C ILE A 69 3.12 -30.88 -13.54
N CYS A 70 2.73 -29.74 -12.96
CA CYS A 70 3.59 -28.58 -12.76
C CYS A 70 4.83 -28.88 -11.89
N ALA A 71 4.72 -29.78 -10.91
CA ALA A 71 5.85 -30.22 -10.08
C ALA A 71 6.87 -31.04 -10.88
N SER A 72 6.40 -31.86 -11.85
CA SER A 72 7.27 -32.70 -12.68
C SER A 72 8.14 -31.92 -13.66
N VAL A 73 7.73 -30.71 -14.03
CA VAL A 73 8.45 -29.84 -14.98
C VAL A 73 9.22 -28.71 -14.29
N CYS A 74 9.10 -28.56 -12.96
CA CYS A 74 9.75 -27.48 -12.23
C CYS A 74 11.25 -27.77 -12.03
N PRO A 75 12.17 -27.04 -12.69
CA PRO A 75 13.61 -27.37 -12.68
C PRO A 75 14.30 -27.08 -11.35
N THR A 76 13.69 -26.24 -10.51
CA THR A 76 14.24 -25.81 -9.21
C THR A 76 13.51 -26.41 -8.02
N TYR A 77 12.55 -27.31 -8.28
CA TYR A 77 11.67 -27.88 -7.25
C TYR A 77 10.87 -26.83 -6.48
N ALA A 78 10.66 -25.64 -7.06
CA ALA A 78 9.82 -24.59 -6.49
C ALA A 78 8.34 -25.00 -6.35
N ILE A 79 7.91 -26.11 -6.95
CA ILE A 79 6.60 -26.75 -6.75
C ILE A 79 6.85 -28.21 -6.38
N ILE A 80 6.20 -28.69 -5.33
CA ILE A 80 6.21 -30.09 -4.88
C ILE A 80 4.78 -30.63 -4.92
N ALA A 81 4.63 -31.85 -5.42
CA ALA A 81 3.39 -32.60 -5.32
C ALA A 81 3.51 -33.67 -4.22
N HIS A 82 2.57 -33.68 -3.28
CA HIS A 82 2.44 -34.67 -2.22
C HIS A 82 1.58 -35.85 -2.68
N LYS A 83 1.82 -37.02 -2.10
CA LYS A 83 1.01 -38.21 -2.41
C LYS A 83 -0.39 -38.03 -1.81
N GLN A 84 -1.43 -38.12 -2.65
CA GLN A 84 -2.81 -38.27 -2.17
C GLN A 84 -2.98 -39.64 -1.51
N ASP A 85 -3.18 -39.67 -0.19
CA ASP A 85 -3.84 -40.81 0.43
C ASP A 85 -5.32 -40.75 0.05
N SER A 86 -5.78 -41.80 -0.65
CA SER A 86 -7.11 -41.90 -1.23
C SER A 86 -8.21 -41.82 -0.16
N GLY A 87 -8.85 -40.66 -0.03
CA GLY A 87 -10.04 -40.42 0.78
C GLY A 87 -11.08 -39.61 0.00
N THR A 88 -12.15 -40.26 -0.43
CA THR A 88 -13.24 -39.71 -1.24
C THR A 88 -14.26 -38.89 -0.43
N ASN A 89 -14.70 -37.73 -0.92
CA ASN A 89 -16.12 -37.32 -1.04
C ASN A 89 -16.33 -36.02 -1.86
N PRO A 90 -17.54 -35.77 -2.42
CA PRO A 90 -17.76 -35.04 -3.69
C PRO A 90 -18.26 -33.58 -3.55
N PRO A 91 -18.48 -32.82 -4.67
CA PRO A 91 -18.59 -31.36 -4.68
C PRO A 91 -20.02 -30.79 -4.87
N GLY A 92 -20.18 -29.50 -4.58
CA GLY A 92 -21.31 -28.63 -4.95
C GLY A 92 -21.49 -27.52 -3.90
N GLY A 93 -21.39 -26.21 -4.16
CA GLY A 93 -21.61 -25.43 -5.37
C GLY A 93 -22.90 -24.63 -5.22
N THR A 94 -22.83 -23.31 -5.05
CA THR A 94 -23.75 -22.32 -5.65
C THR A 94 -23.26 -20.88 -5.45
N ALA A 95 -23.40 -20.11 -6.52
CA ALA A 95 -23.15 -18.68 -6.67
C ALA A 95 -24.27 -17.78 -6.12
N GLY A 96 -23.95 -16.48 -6.00
CA GLY A 96 -24.85 -15.33 -5.85
C GLY A 96 -24.06 -14.19 -5.19
N GLY A 97 -23.92 -12.97 -5.71
CA GLY A 97 -24.82 -12.14 -6.50
C GLY A 97 -24.88 -10.78 -5.76
N GLY A 98 -24.48 -9.69 -6.42
CA GLY A 98 -24.19 -8.40 -5.78
C GLY A 98 -25.36 -7.64 -5.16
N GLY A 99 -25.03 -6.53 -4.49
CA GLY A 99 -26.00 -5.54 -4.04
C GLY A 99 -25.36 -4.49 -3.14
N GLY A 100 -25.28 -3.25 -3.62
CA GLY A 100 -24.98 -2.10 -2.79
C GLY A 100 -26.09 -1.86 -1.76
N SER A 101 -25.70 -1.43 -0.57
CA SER A 101 -26.60 -0.90 0.44
C SER A 101 -25.96 0.33 1.07
N SER A 102 -26.75 1.39 1.16
CA SER A 102 -26.46 2.59 1.92
C SER A 102 -26.66 2.28 3.41
N SER A 103 -25.64 2.49 4.24
CA SER A 103 -25.77 2.41 5.70
C SER A 103 -26.38 3.70 6.26
N PRO A 104 -27.22 3.62 7.30
CA PRO A 104 -27.75 4.78 8.05
C PRO A 104 -26.65 5.38 8.96
N PRO A 105 -26.80 6.62 9.46
CA PRO A 105 -25.78 7.25 10.28
C PRO A 105 -25.73 6.70 11.71
N ASP A 106 -24.49 6.56 12.20
CA ASP A 106 -24.04 6.46 13.60
C ASP A 106 -24.43 5.18 14.39
N ASP A 107 -23.95 4.00 13.94
CA ASP A 107 -23.66 2.87 14.86
C ASP A 107 -22.16 2.89 15.23
N PRO A 108 -21.79 3.10 16.51
CA PRO A 108 -20.39 3.10 16.95
C PRO A 108 -19.70 1.72 16.90
N ASN A 109 -20.37 0.67 16.41
CA ASN A 109 -19.77 -0.63 16.11
C ASN A 109 -20.04 -1.08 14.66
N ASP A 110 -20.30 -0.14 13.74
CA ASP A 110 -20.41 -0.46 12.32
C ASP A 110 -19.04 -0.95 11.79
N PRO A 111 -18.90 -2.22 11.36
CA PRO A 111 -17.66 -2.70 10.78
C PRO A 111 -17.28 -1.95 9.49
N ASP A 112 -18.21 -1.19 8.90
CA ASP A 112 -17.99 -0.30 7.77
C ASP A 112 -17.61 1.14 8.13
N ASP A 113 -17.60 1.51 9.43
CA ASP A 113 -17.13 2.81 9.90
C ASP A 113 -15.63 3.00 9.58
N PRO A 114 -15.25 4.02 8.80
CA PRO A 114 -13.85 4.34 8.53
C PRO A 114 -12.98 4.51 9.79
N CYS A 115 -13.56 4.95 10.91
CA CYS A 115 -12.84 5.05 12.19
C CYS A 115 -12.55 3.68 12.82
N GLU A 116 -13.50 2.76 12.83
CA GLU A 116 -13.29 1.39 13.34
C GLU A 116 -12.27 0.61 12.49
N LYS A 117 -12.38 0.69 11.15
CA LYS A 117 -11.45 0.05 10.20
C LYS A 117 -9.99 0.46 10.40
N THR A 118 -9.74 1.61 11.02
CA THR A 118 -8.40 2.20 11.10
C THR A 118 -7.72 2.06 12.44
N LYS A 119 -8.41 1.60 13.49
CA LYS A 119 -7.83 1.44 14.84
C LYS A 119 -6.54 0.62 14.87
N ALA A 120 -6.52 -0.51 14.17
CA ALA A 120 -5.34 -1.39 14.13
C ALA A 120 -4.14 -0.70 13.46
N ALA A 121 -4.38 -0.07 12.31
CA ALA A 121 -3.34 0.64 11.56
C ALA A 121 -2.81 1.85 12.35
N THR A 122 -3.69 2.62 13.00
CA THR A 122 -3.32 3.75 13.86
C THR A 122 -2.50 3.32 15.07
N SER A 123 -2.88 2.20 15.70
CA SER A 123 -2.16 1.62 16.83
C SER A 123 -0.76 1.15 16.43
N LEU A 124 -0.64 0.47 15.29
CA LEU A 124 0.65 0.05 14.73
C LEU A 124 1.52 1.27 14.40
N ALA A 125 0.94 2.26 13.71
CA ALA A 125 1.67 3.46 13.32
C ALA A 125 2.23 4.21 14.54
N THR A 126 1.45 4.27 15.62
CA THR A 126 1.84 4.86 16.90
C THR A 126 2.91 4.04 17.63
N ALA A 127 2.77 2.71 17.64
CA ALA A 127 3.75 1.83 18.27
C ALA A 127 5.13 1.96 17.61
N LEU A 128 5.18 1.90 16.28
CA LEU A 128 6.41 2.07 15.51
C LEU A 128 7.01 3.48 15.68
N ALA A 129 6.19 4.53 15.76
CA ALA A 129 6.68 5.89 16.02
C ALA A 129 7.34 6.07 17.40
N ASN A 130 6.97 5.21 18.36
CA ASN A 130 7.57 5.23 19.69
C ASN A 130 8.96 4.58 19.74
N GLU A 131 9.32 3.79 18.74
CA GLU A 131 10.63 3.15 18.63
C GLU A 131 11.76 4.17 18.51
N SER A 132 12.90 3.85 19.15
CA SER A 132 14.08 4.72 19.15
C SER A 132 14.62 4.99 17.74
N LYS A 133 14.61 3.97 16.88
CA LYS A 133 15.07 4.06 15.48
C LYS A 133 14.15 4.91 14.62
N PHE A 134 12.85 4.92 14.89
CA PHE A 134 11.94 5.84 14.23
C PHE A 134 12.27 7.30 14.59
N LYS A 135 12.41 7.59 15.90
CA LYS A 135 12.75 8.93 16.39
C LYS A 135 14.09 9.43 15.87
N GLN A 136 15.06 8.51 15.74
CA GLN A 136 16.32 8.80 15.08
C GLN A 136 16.10 9.13 13.60
N GLY A 137 15.40 8.27 12.85
CA GLY A 137 15.07 8.48 11.44
C GLY A 137 14.39 9.83 11.19
N LEU A 138 13.46 10.23 12.06
CA LEU A 138 12.76 11.52 11.99
C LEU A 138 13.69 12.74 12.05
N ASN A 139 14.81 12.63 12.74
CA ASN A 139 15.83 13.66 12.76
C ASN A 139 16.77 13.54 11.56
N ASP A 140 17.18 12.32 11.23
CA ASP A 140 18.21 12.03 10.23
C ASP A 140 17.77 12.37 8.79
N VAL A 141 16.48 12.21 8.47
CA VAL A 141 15.95 12.53 7.12
C VAL A 141 15.78 14.04 6.86
N LYS A 142 15.85 14.88 7.90
CA LYS A 142 15.62 16.34 7.80
C LYS A 142 16.88 17.07 7.35
N ILE A 143 17.32 16.77 6.13
CA ILE A 143 18.49 17.40 5.51
C ILE A 143 18.00 18.55 4.62
N LEU A 144 18.48 19.76 4.88
CA LEU A 144 18.02 20.99 4.21
C LEU A 144 18.78 21.29 2.91
N ASP A 145 18.83 20.32 1.99
CA ASP A 145 19.48 20.44 0.68
C ASP A 145 18.49 20.54 -0.50
N GLY A 146 17.19 20.62 -0.19
CA GLY A 146 16.10 20.71 -1.16
C GLY A 146 15.69 19.36 -1.77
N LYS A 147 16.25 18.24 -1.31
CA LYS A 147 15.92 16.89 -1.79
C LYS A 147 15.14 16.09 -0.75
N GLU A 148 14.26 15.21 -1.22
CA GLU A 148 13.65 14.23 -0.36
C GLU A 148 14.70 13.23 0.12
N HIS A 149 14.63 12.89 1.40
CA HIS A 149 15.45 11.87 2.02
C HIS A 149 14.55 10.91 2.77
N GLY A 150 14.97 9.66 2.87
CA GLY A 150 14.18 8.69 3.59
C GLY A 150 14.96 7.49 4.11
N VAL A 151 14.26 6.69 4.89
CA VAL A 151 14.74 5.44 5.49
C VAL A 151 13.66 4.37 5.37
N VAL A 152 14.06 3.12 5.31
CA VAL A 152 13.15 1.97 5.48
C VAL A 152 13.34 1.40 6.87
N PHE A 153 12.25 0.98 7.48
CA PHE A 153 12.22 0.27 8.75
C PHE A 153 11.87 -1.20 8.57
N GLY A 154 12.50 -2.06 9.36
CA GLY A 154 12.23 -3.49 9.36
C GLY A 154 12.77 -4.16 10.60
N SER A 155 12.75 -5.50 10.61
CA SER A 155 13.31 -6.29 11.71
C SER A 155 14.64 -6.96 11.33
N VAL A 156 15.62 -6.88 12.22
CA VAL A 156 16.87 -7.65 12.18
C VAL A 156 16.98 -8.43 13.49
N ASN A 157 16.90 -9.75 13.43
CA ASN A 157 16.94 -10.62 14.61
C ASN A 157 15.89 -10.25 15.69
N GLY A 158 14.70 -9.81 15.27
CA GLY A 158 13.63 -9.39 16.17
C GLY A 158 13.75 -7.95 16.69
N VAL A 159 14.81 -7.22 16.31
CA VAL A 159 15.02 -5.82 16.70
C VAL A 159 14.53 -4.91 15.59
N PHE A 160 13.75 -3.88 15.95
CA PHE A 160 13.31 -2.84 15.02
C PHE A 160 14.50 -1.96 14.63
N GLU A 161 14.81 -1.90 13.33
CA GLU A 161 15.98 -1.22 12.77
C GLU A 161 15.58 -0.34 11.59
N SER A 162 16.48 0.58 11.22
CA SER A 162 16.34 1.43 10.04
C SER A 162 17.55 1.30 9.11
N THR A 163 17.33 1.53 7.81
CA THR A 163 18.45 1.69 6.87
C THR A 163 19.25 2.95 7.21
N ALA A 164 20.39 3.13 6.56
CA ALA A 164 20.98 4.45 6.44
C ALA A 164 20.02 5.39 5.69
N VAL A 165 20.22 6.70 5.86
CA VAL A 165 19.49 7.72 5.08
C VAL A 165 19.81 7.56 3.61
N GLN A 166 18.77 7.54 2.80
CA GLN A 166 18.84 7.47 1.35
C GLN A 166 18.40 8.81 0.77
N HIS A 167 19.04 9.21 -0.33
CA HIS A 167 18.97 10.56 -0.87
C HIS A 167 18.28 10.57 -2.23
N GLY A 168 17.31 11.47 -2.39
CA GLY A 168 16.47 11.56 -3.57
C GLY A 168 16.72 12.79 -4.44
N SER A 169 15.66 13.16 -5.15
CA SER A 169 15.47 14.37 -5.95
C SER A 169 14.63 15.40 -5.17
N ALA A 170 14.27 16.51 -5.79
CA ALA A 170 13.37 17.50 -5.19
C ALA A 170 11.91 17.01 -5.03
N HIS A 171 11.56 15.87 -5.64
CA HIS A 171 10.17 15.39 -5.73
C HIS A 171 10.00 13.90 -5.43
N SER A 172 11.09 13.17 -5.16
CA SER A 172 11.06 11.73 -4.94
C SER A 172 12.32 11.22 -4.27
N VAL A 173 12.23 10.11 -3.54
CA VAL A 173 13.37 9.33 -3.08
C VAL A 173 13.11 7.85 -3.32
N ASN A 174 14.08 7.15 -3.90
CA ASN A 174 14.02 5.70 -4.05
C ASN A 174 14.60 5.03 -2.80
N LEU A 175 13.79 4.24 -2.11
CA LEU A 175 14.15 3.59 -0.86
C LEU A 175 14.40 2.10 -1.06
N GLN A 176 15.64 1.68 -0.86
CA GLN A 176 16.10 0.30 -0.93
C GLN A 176 16.30 -0.30 0.47
N HIS A 177 16.10 -1.60 0.61
CA HIS A 177 16.37 -2.33 1.86
C HIS A 177 16.74 -3.79 1.59
N SER A 178 17.29 -4.44 2.61
CA SER A 178 17.56 -5.88 2.63
C SER A 178 16.80 -6.61 3.75
N TYR A 179 15.84 -5.95 4.40
CA TYR A 179 15.01 -6.56 5.42
C TYR A 179 14.16 -7.70 4.85
N ASN A 180 14.12 -8.82 5.56
CA ASN A 180 13.19 -9.92 5.28
C ASN A 180 11.75 -9.55 5.69
N LEU A 181 11.59 -8.73 6.73
CA LEU A 181 10.32 -8.14 7.16
C LEU A 181 10.46 -6.61 7.20
N PRO A 182 10.39 -5.92 6.06
CA PRO A 182 10.19 -4.47 6.06
C PRO A 182 8.78 -4.18 6.56
N VAL A 183 8.63 -3.13 7.38
CA VAL A 183 7.32 -2.81 7.98
C VAL A 183 6.84 -1.40 7.63
N ALA A 184 7.76 -0.48 7.42
CA ALA A 184 7.43 0.90 7.11
C ALA A 184 8.58 1.65 6.44
N SER A 185 8.32 2.85 5.94
CA SER A 185 9.34 3.84 5.59
C SER A 185 9.01 5.20 6.16
N LEU A 186 10.01 6.08 6.18
CA LEU A 186 9.84 7.49 6.46
C LEU A 186 10.57 8.30 5.41
N HIS A 187 9.92 9.32 4.85
CA HIS A 187 10.58 10.33 4.03
C HIS A 187 10.21 11.76 4.39
N TYR A 188 11.04 12.70 3.94
CA TYR A 188 10.91 14.13 4.18
C TYR A 188 10.49 14.86 2.92
N HIS A 189 9.35 15.55 2.97
CA HIS A 189 8.92 16.50 1.93
C HIS A 189 9.66 17.82 2.11
N THR A 190 10.32 18.33 1.06
CA THR A 190 11.21 19.50 1.18
C THR A 190 10.58 20.83 0.79
N ASN A 191 9.61 20.82 -0.11
CA ASN A 191 9.15 22.02 -0.83
C ASN A 191 7.72 22.43 -0.47
N ASN A 192 7.02 21.63 0.35
CA ASN A 192 5.65 21.90 0.76
C ASN A 192 5.39 21.30 2.16
N ASN A 193 4.22 21.62 2.72
CA ASN A 193 3.75 21.05 3.99
C ASN A 193 2.58 20.08 3.78
N HIS A 194 2.44 19.51 2.59
CA HIS A 194 1.34 18.59 2.28
C HIS A 194 1.54 17.26 3.04
N PRO A 195 0.45 16.51 3.29
CA PRO A 195 0.53 15.30 4.09
C PRO A 195 1.23 14.16 3.34
N SER A 196 0.59 13.64 2.30
CA SER A 196 1.13 12.66 1.37
C SER A 196 0.86 13.13 -0.06
N SER A 197 1.73 12.74 -0.98
CA SER A 197 1.47 12.83 -2.40
C SER A 197 0.63 11.64 -2.87
N VAL A 198 -0.01 11.76 -4.03
CA VAL A 198 -0.69 10.62 -4.65
C VAL A 198 0.31 9.51 -5.01
N GLY A 199 1.55 9.88 -5.32
CA GLY A 199 2.66 8.93 -5.51
C GLY A 199 2.94 8.10 -4.26
N ASP A 200 2.81 8.66 -3.07
CA ASP A 200 3.00 7.93 -1.81
C ASP A 200 1.92 6.84 -1.64
N ILE A 201 0.67 7.13 -2.02
CA ILE A 201 -0.43 6.15 -1.97
C ILE A 201 -0.13 4.96 -2.88
N TYR A 202 0.14 5.19 -4.17
CA TYR A 202 0.43 4.09 -5.09
C TYR A 202 1.74 3.37 -4.77
N SER A 203 2.74 4.07 -4.25
CA SER A 203 4.00 3.46 -3.80
C SER A 203 3.77 2.55 -2.59
N LEU A 204 2.91 2.93 -1.64
CA LEU A 204 2.54 2.07 -0.51
C LEU A 204 1.79 0.82 -1.00
N ILE A 205 0.86 0.96 -1.96
CA ILE A 205 0.17 -0.20 -2.55
C ILE A 205 1.19 -1.16 -3.18
N GLY A 206 2.15 -0.64 -3.95
CA GLY A 206 3.23 -1.43 -4.54
C GLY A 206 4.09 -2.14 -3.48
N ALA A 207 4.52 -1.40 -2.46
CA ALA A 207 5.32 -1.92 -1.36
C ALA A 207 4.60 -3.01 -0.57
N TYR A 208 3.31 -2.83 -0.27
CA TYR A 208 2.49 -3.83 0.40
C TYR A 208 2.31 -5.09 -0.46
N ASN A 209 2.08 -4.94 -1.76
CA ASN A 209 1.95 -6.07 -2.69
C ASN A 209 3.26 -6.84 -2.85
N ASP A 210 4.41 -6.17 -2.69
CA ASP A 210 5.71 -6.81 -2.68
C ASP A 210 6.01 -7.47 -1.32
N PHE A 211 5.69 -6.80 -0.21
CA PHE A 211 5.86 -7.23 1.16
C PHE A 211 4.64 -6.86 2.00
N ASN A 212 3.76 -7.81 2.33
CA ASN A 212 2.53 -7.54 3.08
C ASN A 212 2.76 -7.00 4.51
N SER A 213 3.98 -7.13 5.04
CA SER A 213 4.38 -6.48 6.30
C SER A 213 4.61 -4.98 6.14
N TYR A 214 4.95 -4.52 4.94
CA TYR A 214 5.24 -3.13 4.59
C TYR A 214 3.94 -2.35 4.40
N SER A 215 3.36 -1.95 5.52
CA SER A 215 1.98 -1.49 5.58
C SER A 215 1.84 0.00 5.88
N THR A 216 2.94 0.70 6.18
CA THR A 216 2.90 2.11 6.61
C THR A 216 3.98 2.94 5.94
N PHE A 217 3.63 4.08 5.36
CA PHE A 217 4.60 5.13 5.01
C PHE A 217 4.40 6.32 5.94
N TYR A 218 5.49 6.80 6.51
CA TYR A 218 5.53 8.03 7.28
C TYR A 218 6.08 9.17 6.44
N ILE A 219 5.52 10.35 6.63
CA ILE A 219 5.93 11.55 5.93
C ILE A 219 6.17 12.65 6.95
N THR A 220 7.31 13.34 6.88
CA THR A 220 7.56 14.54 7.69
C THR A 220 7.75 15.77 6.80
N SER A 221 7.24 16.91 7.27
CA SER A 221 7.24 18.17 6.53
C SER A 221 8.06 19.26 7.23
N PRO A 222 8.42 20.37 6.54
CA PRO A 222 9.27 21.43 7.08
C PRO A 222 8.69 22.12 8.32
N ASN A 223 7.35 22.20 8.43
CA ASN A 223 6.69 22.75 9.62
C ASN A 223 6.65 21.79 10.83
N GLY A 224 7.31 20.63 10.73
CA GLY A 224 7.40 19.63 11.80
C GLY A 224 6.20 18.70 11.91
N SER A 225 5.22 18.80 11.01
CA SER A 225 4.14 17.80 10.97
C SER A 225 4.70 16.44 10.59
N VAL A 226 4.07 15.39 11.14
CA VAL A 226 4.36 13.99 10.81
C VAL A 226 3.04 13.32 10.48
N TYR A 227 3.00 12.69 9.32
CA TYR A 227 1.85 11.94 8.82
C TYR A 227 2.21 10.47 8.71
N ALA A 228 1.18 9.63 8.69
CA ALA A 228 1.28 8.26 8.26
C ALA A 228 0.16 7.99 7.25
N ILE A 229 0.48 7.28 6.17
CA ILE A 229 -0.50 6.56 5.39
C ILE A 229 -0.32 5.07 5.67
N ALA A 230 -1.41 4.36 5.93
CA ALA A 230 -1.34 2.96 6.32
C ALA A 230 -2.44 2.14 5.66
N VAL A 231 -2.10 0.91 5.27
CA VAL A 231 -3.04 -0.08 4.74
C VAL A 231 -3.99 -0.51 5.85
N THR A 232 -5.28 -0.42 5.59
CA THR A 232 -6.37 -0.72 6.54
C THR A 232 -7.26 -1.86 6.04
N ASP A 233 -7.39 -2.00 4.73
CA ASP A 233 -8.11 -3.09 4.08
C ASP A 233 -7.40 -3.47 2.77
N PRO A 234 -6.59 -4.56 2.78
CA PRO A 234 -5.87 -5.02 1.60
C PRO A 234 -6.77 -5.38 0.41
N SER A 235 -7.99 -5.86 0.67
CA SER A 235 -8.92 -6.25 -0.39
C SER A 235 -9.45 -5.01 -1.10
N ALA A 236 -9.89 -4.01 -0.31
CA ALA A 236 -10.32 -2.72 -0.84
C ALA A 236 -9.19 -1.98 -1.56
N MET A 237 -7.96 -2.06 -1.04
CA MET A 237 -6.76 -1.52 -1.68
C MET A 237 -6.47 -2.16 -3.04
N SER A 238 -6.54 -3.49 -3.14
CA SER A 238 -6.36 -4.19 -4.40
C SER A 238 -7.46 -3.85 -5.41
N GLN A 239 -8.71 -3.72 -4.95
CA GLN A 239 -9.84 -3.33 -5.79
C GLN A 239 -9.66 -1.89 -6.30
N PHE A 240 -9.29 -0.96 -5.42
CA PHE A 240 -9.02 0.43 -5.79
C PHE A 240 -7.94 0.54 -6.86
N LEU A 241 -6.81 -0.17 -6.72
CA LEU A 241 -5.74 -0.16 -7.73
C LEU A 241 -6.24 -0.67 -9.10
N THR A 242 -7.13 -1.66 -9.09
CA THR A 242 -7.70 -2.25 -10.30
C THR A 242 -8.63 -1.28 -11.01
N ASP A 243 -9.51 -0.62 -10.26
CA ASP A 243 -10.52 0.30 -10.79
C ASP A 243 -9.92 1.66 -11.16
N TYR A 244 -8.89 2.08 -10.43
CA TYR A 244 -8.26 3.38 -10.54
C TYR A 244 -6.74 3.23 -10.64
N PRO A 245 -6.19 2.82 -11.80
CA PRO A 245 -4.75 2.79 -12.00
C PRO A 245 -4.17 4.22 -12.00
N PRO A 246 -2.89 4.40 -11.60
CA PRO A 246 -2.27 5.73 -11.55
C PRO A 246 -2.20 6.37 -12.93
N SER A 247 -2.34 7.69 -12.95
CA SER A 247 -2.01 8.51 -14.11
C SER A 247 -0.69 9.25 -13.89
N TYR A 248 -0.05 9.66 -14.99
CA TYR A 248 1.29 10.23 -14.94
C TYR A 248 1.34 11.56 -15.69
N SER A 249 2.03 12.54 -15.10
CA SER A 249 2.36 13.80 -15.75
C SER A 249 3.85 14.08 -15.64
N ILE A 250 4.38 14.92 -16.53
CA ILE A 250 5.79 15.31 -16.53
C ILE A 250 5.91 16.69 -15.89
N ASN A 251 6.70 16.79 -14.83
CA ASN A 251 7.04 18.03 -14.17
C ASN A 251 7.98 18.87 -15.04
N PRO A 252 8.06 20.20 -14.82
CA PRO A 252 8.97 21.08 -15.57
C PRO A 252 10.45 20.68 -15.50
N ASP A 253 10.85 19.99 -14.44
CA ASP A 253 12.21 19.49 -14.23
C ASP A 253 12.47 18.12 -14.90
N GLY A 254 11.47 17.56 -15.59
CA GLY A 254 11.53 16.27 -16.27
C GLY A 254 11.21 15.07 -15.38
N SER A 255 10.98 15.27 -14.07
CA SER A 255 10.50 14.20 -13.20
C SER A 255 9.05 13.83 -13.53
N THR A 256 8.63 12.62 -13.17
CA THR A 256 7.26 12.15 -13.41
C THR A 256 6.46 12.27 -12.12
N ALA A 257 5.35 13.01 -12.15
CA ALA A 257 4.38 13.05 -11.06
C ALA A 257 3.35 11.93 -11.24
N VAL A 258 3.07 11.22 -10.15
CA VAL A 258 2.01 10.21 -10.08
C VAL A 258 0.76 10.89 -9.53
N ASN A 259 -0.36 10.69 -10.22
CA ASN A 259 -1.64 11.30 -9.90
C ASN A 259 -2.75 10.25 -9.88
N PHE A 260 -3.92 10.63 -9.33
CA PHE A 260 -5.11 9.82 -9.51
C PHE A 260 -5.51 9.82 -11.00
N PRO A 261 -6.20 8.79 -11.51
CA PRO A 261 -6.79 8.88 -12.84
C PRO A 261 -7.89 9.93 -12.87
N GLN A 262 -8.23 10.43 -14.06
CA GLN A 262 -9.44 11.26 -14.19
C GLN A 262 -10.70 10.40 -14.06
N PRO A 263 -11.79 10.90 -13.44
CA PRO A 263 -12.00 12.27 -12.92
C PRO A 263 -11.55 12.49 -11.46
N LEU A 264 -10.91 11.50 -10.82
CA LEU A 264 -10.54 11.56 -9.39
C LEU A 264 -9.49 12.64 -9.11
N ASN A 265 -8.59 12.89 -10.06
CA ASN A 265 -7.59 13.94 -9.92
C ASN A 265 -8.21 15.33 -9.84
N ASP A 266 -9.20 15.63 -10.69
CA ASP A 266 -9.92 16.90 -10.64
C ASP A 266 -10.66 17.03 -9.32
N LEU A 267 -11.36 15.98 -8.87
CA LEU A 267 -12.05 15.98 -7.58
C LEU A 267 -11.10 16.23 -6.40
N TYR A 268 -9.92 15.61 -6.38
CA TYR A 268 -8.91 15.82 -5.34
C TYR A 268 -8.48 17.29 -5.25
N HIS A 269 -8.22 17.93 -6.38
CA HIS A 269 -7.83 19.34 -6.42
C HIS A 269 -8.99 20.28 -6.12
N ASP A 270 -10.21 19.96 -6.57
CA ASP A 270 -11.41 20.75 -6.29
C ASP A 270 -11.73 20.76 -4.79
N VAL A 271 -11.65 19.60 -4.11
CA VAL A 271 -11.86 19.53 -2.65
C VAL A 271 -10.83 20.39 -1.89
N ALA A 272 -9.56 20.34 -2.31
CA ALA A 272 -8.52 21.16 -1.69
C ALA A 272 -8.76 22.67 -1.94
N PHE A 273 -9.21 23.03 -3.14
CA PHE A 273 -9.54 24.41 -3.47
C PHE A 273 -10.73 24.92 -2.66
N ASP A 274 -11.83 24.16 -2.65
CA ASP A 274 -13.10 24.48 -2.00
C ASP A 274 -12.97 24.63 -0.47
N TYR A 275 -12.07 23.87 0.15
CA TYR A 275 -11.86 23.97 1.60
C TYR A 275 -11.27 25.33 2.00
N ASN A 276 -10.06 25.65 1.51
CA ASN A 276 -9.38 26.90 1.86
C ASN A 276 -8.15 27.17 0.97
N SER A 277 -8.30 27.07 -0.36
CA SER A 277 -7.27 27.50 -1.33
C SER A 277 -5.87 26.87 -1.13
N ASN A 278 -5.75 25.55 -1.23
CA ASN A 278 -4.46 24.82 -1.35
C ASN A 278 -3.50 24.99 -0.15
N THR A 279 -4.02 25.11 1.07
CA THR A 279 -3.20 25.06 2.29
C THR A 279 -2.87 23.61 2.70
N GLN A 280 -1.93 23.41 3.65
CA GLN A 280 -1.66 22.08 4.23
C GLN A 280 -2.94 21.36 4.64
N VAL A 281 -3.81 22.03 5.39
CA VAL A 281 -5.08 21.45 5.86
C VAL A 281 -6.03 21.15 4.69
N SER A 282 -5.95 21.92 3.61
CA SER A 282 -6.76 21.63 2.40
C SER A 282 -6.38 20.28 1.78
N TYR A 283 -5.09 19.96 1.74
CA TYR A 283 -4.62 18.67 1.23
C TYR A 283 -4.79 17.52 2.22
N GLU A 284 -4.80 17.79 3.53
CA GLU A 284 -5.25 16.82 4.54
C GLU A 284 -6.72 16.42 4.30
N VAL A 285 -7.59 17.42 4.13
CA VAL A 285 -9.02 17.23 3.86
C VAL A 285 -9.23 16.52 2.53
N ALA A 286 -8.61 16.99 1.46
CA ALA A 286 -8.76 16.38 0.14
C ALA A 286 -8.29 14.92 0.13
N MET A 287 -7.11 14.62 0.68
CA MET A 287 -6.61 13.25 0.70
C MET A 287 -7.48 12.35 1.58
N ALA A 288 -7.85 12.78 2.79
CA ALA A 288 -8.73 12.00 3.67
C ALA A 288 -10.09 11.73 3.00
N TYR A 289 -10.69 12.73 2.36
CA TYR A 289 -11.93 12.58 1.61
C TYR A 289 -11.80 11.57 0.47
N MET A 290 -10.72 11.63 -0.31
CA MET A 290 -10.48 10.69 -1.41
C MET A 290 -10.33 9.26 -0.90
N LEU A 291 -9.54 9.05 0.15
CA LEU A 291 -9.28 7.74 0.73
C LEU A 291 -10.56 7.09 1.29
N ASP A 292 -11.39 7.87 1.99
CA ASP A 292 -12.64 7.39 2.56
C ASP A 292 -13.73 7.19 1.50
N THR A 293 -13.92 8.17 0.60
CA THR A 293 -15.00 8.14 -0.41
C THR A 293 -14.86 7.00 -1.40
N TYR A 294 -13.63 6.67 -1.78
CA TYR A 294 -13.34 5.61 -2.75
C TYR A 294 -12.96 4.29 -2.08
N ASN A 295 -13.11 4.18 -0.76
CA ASN A 295 -12.76 3.01 0.04
C ASN A 295 -11.40 2.44 -0.38
N VAL A 296 -10.37 3.27 -0.37
CA VAL A 296 -9.04 2.95 -0.92
C VAL A 296 -8.34 1.83 -0.13
N GLY A 297 -8.85 1.47 1.05
CA GLY A 297 -8.17 0.51 1.94
C GLY A 297 -6.86 1.05 2.51
N ILE A 298 -6.67 2.38 2.46
CA ILE A 298 -5.55 3.13 3.05
C ILE A 298 -6.16 4.31 3.80
N ALA A 299 -5.61 4.66 4.96
CA ALA A 299 -6.01 5.86 5.69
C ALA A 299 -4.86 6.84 5.89
N LEU A 300 -5.19 8.13 5.90
CA LEU A 300 -4.30 9.21 6.28
C LEU A 300 -4.42 9.49 7.77
N MET A 301 -3.27 9.61 8.44
CA MET A 301 -3.17 9.88 9.87
C MET A 301 -2.19 11.02 10.12
N LYS A 302 -2.39 11.74 11.22
CA LYS A 302 -1.48 12.81 11.67
C LYS A 302 -1.04 12.56 13.11
N MET A 303 0.24 12.76 13.37
CA MET A 303 0.81 12.65 14.71
C MET A 303 0.40 13.86 15.57
N ASP A 304 -0.07 13.58 16.77
CA ASP A 304 -0.34 14.59 17.80
C ASP A 304 0.92 14.95 18.61
N SER A 305 0.78 15.91 19.53
CA SER A 305 1.89 16.38 20.38
C SER A 305 2.41 15.32 21.36
N SER A 306 1.66 14.23 21.58
CA SER A 306 2.06 13.11 22.44
C SER A 306 2.75 12.00 21.63
N GLY A 307 2.87 12.15 20.31
CA GLY A 307 3.46 11.15 19.43
C GLY A 307 2.49 10.08 18.95
N ASN A 308 1.18 10.23 19.21
CA ASN A 308 0.16 9.28 18.77
C ASN A 308 -0.40 9.70 17.42
N PHE A 309 -0.63 8.74 16.54
CA PHE A 309 -1.34 8.99 15.29
C PHE A 309 -2.84 8.99 15.53
N GLN A 310 -3.54 9.85 14.82
CA GLN A 310 -5.00 9.88 14.74
C GLN A 310 -5.39 9.93 13.27
N LYS A 311 -6.39 9.15 12.86
CA LYS A 311 -6.91 9.22 11.49
C LYS A 311 -7.52 10.60 11.25
N LEU A 312 -7.21 11.15 10.08
CA LEU A 312 -7.92 12.30 9.53
C LEU A 312 -9.12 11.81 8.72
N GLY A 313 -10.24 12.49 8.89
CA GLY A 313 -11.46 12.27 8.11
C GLY A 313 -11.95 13.57 7.50
N THR A 314 -12.94 13.48 6.63
CA THR A 314 -13.59 14.65 6.05
C THR A 314 -15.09 14.43 5.93
N ASN A 315 -15.86 15.34 6.54
CA ASN A 315 -17.28 15.40 6.35
C ASN A 315 -17.62 16.38 5.22
N LYS A 316 -18.39 15.92 4.24
CA LYS A 316 -18.95 16.76 3.18
C LYS A 316 -20.38 17.15 3.56
N SER A 317 -20.68 18.43 3.42
CA SER A 317 -22.01 19.02 3.58
C SER A 317 -22.29 20.01 2.44
N THR A 318 -23.48 20.60 2.43
CA THR A 318 -23.87 21.63 1.46
C THR A 318 -24.08 22.95 2.19
N ALA A 319 -23.43 24.02 1.73
CA ALA A 319 -23.60 25.36 2.25
C ALA A 319 -24.97 25.96 1.84
N ALA A 320 -25.35 27.06 2.47
CA ALA A 320 -26.64 27.72 2.22
C ALA A 320 -26.81 28.23 0.78
N ASP A 321 -25.72 28.48 0.07
CA ASP A 321 -25.69 28.89 -1.35
C ASP A 321 -25.65 27.71 -2.34
N GLY A 322 -25.71 26.47 -1.83
CA GLY A 322 -25.65 25.25 -2.64
C GLY A 322 -24.25 24.75 -2.96
N SER A 323 -23.19 25.47 -2.58
CA SER A 323 -21.81 25.01 -2.77
C SER A 323 -21.45 23.85 -1.82
N PRO A 324 -20.52 22.96 -2.21
CA PRO A 324 -20.01 21.95 -1.29
C PRO A 324 -19.20 22.61 -0.17
N LYS A 325 -19.33 22.07 1.05
CA LYS A 325 -18.55 22.48 2.22
C LYS A 325 -17.91 21.26 2.85
N TYR A 326 -16.61 21.35 3.10
CA TYR A 326 -15.81 20.28 3.70
C TYR A 326 -15.35 20.66 5.11
N GLU A 327 -15.42 19.72 6.04
CA GLU A 327 -14.94 19.89 7.41
C GLU A 327 -14.00 18.74 7.78
N GLN A 328 -12.81 19.06 8.26
CA GLN A 328 -11.88 18.04 8.76
C GLN A 328 -12.43 17.43 10.05
N THR A 329 -12.43 16.10 10.11
CA THR A 329 -12.74 15.34 11.32
C THR A 329 -11.51 14.54 11.76
N LYS A 330 -11.55 14.05 12.99
CA LYS A 330 -10.54 13.12 13.52
C LYS A 330 -11.26 11.93 14.12
N CYS A 331 -10.77 10.73 13.82
CA CYS A 331 -11.16 9.55 14.57
C CYS A 331 -10.26 9.45 15.82
N PRO A 332 -10.83 9.12 16.99
CA PRO A 332 -10.03 8.80 18.17
C PRO A 332 -9.19 7.54 17.99
#